data_AF-A0A497FK65-F1
#
_entry.id   AF-A0A497FK65-F1
#
_cell.length_a   1.000
_cell.length_b   1.000
_cell.length_c   1.000
_cell.angle_alpha   90.00
_cell.angle_beta   90.00
_cell.angle_gamma   90.00
#
_symmetry.space_group_name_H-M   'P 1'
#
loop_
_entity.id
_entity.type
_entity.pdbx_description
1 polymer ?
#
loop_
_entity_poly.entity_id
_entity_poly.type
_entity_poly.pdbx_seq_one_letter_code
_entity_poly.pdbx_strand_id
1 'polypeptide(L)'
;MRAVVYIEWNGFIRSTDRNVFIKSFHGSKYRDYKRRGRADDDWDFAIRFLRTCRWMKPDRGIAIVRDKRVKGIILRLLEWGFRDLKDRVKVYLTPRFWMNREDMERFIVECLIRELGEAPIAMT
;
A
#
# COMPACT_ATOMS: atom_id res chain seq x y z
N MET A 1 3.48 -3.54 17.77
CA MET A 1 2.87 -2.86 16.61
C MET A 1 3.48 -3.43 15.34
N ARG A 2 2.72 -3.94 14.38
CA ARG A 2 3.23 -4.40 13.07
C ARG A 2 2.36 -3.86 11.95
N ALA A 3 2.98 -3.32 10.91
CA ALA A 3 2.28 -2.75 9.75
C ALA A 3 2.82 -3.29 8.43
N VAL A 4 1.94 -3.40 7.45
CA VAL A 4 2.28 -3.66 6.04
C VAL A 4 1.80 -2.48 5.22
N VAL A 5 2.70 -1.83 4.50
CA VAL A 5 2.41 -0.68 3.64
C VAL A 5 2.75 -1.02 2.19
N TYR A 6 1.77 -0.94 1.30
CA TYR A 6 1.94 -1.13 -0.15
C TYR A 6 1.65 0.18 -0.88
N ILE A 7 2.55 0.60 -1.76
CA ILE A 7 2.52 1.96 -2.34
C ILE A 7 2.75 1.90 -3.86
N GLU A 8 1.87 2.55 -4.63
CA GLU A 8 1.98 2.68 -6.10
C GLU A 8 2.97 3.81 -6.51
N TRP A 9 4.25 3.74 -6.13
CA TRP A 9 5.21 4.85 -6.32
C TRP A 9 6.39 4.52 -7.25
N ASN A 10 6.90 5.54 -7.95
CA ASN A 10 7.97 5.41 -8.95
C ASN A 10 9.38 5.26 -8.37
N GLY A 11 9.53 5.28 -7.04
CA GLY A 11 10.80 5.10 -6.36
C GLY A 11 10.77 3.94 -5.38
N PHE A 12 11.87 3.77 -4.67
CA PHE A 12 12.03 2.75 -3.66
C PHE A 12 12.04 3.37 -2.27
N ILE A 13 11.21 2.86 -1.36
CA ILE A 13 11.14 3.31 0.05
C ILE A 13 11.46 2.09 0.91
N ARG A 14 12.41 2.24 1.83
CA ARG A 14 12.67 1.26 2.87
C ARG A 14 12.18 1.81 4.20
N SER A 15 11.66 0.92 5.04
CA SER A 15 11.64 1.17 6.47
C SER A 15 12.85 0.50 7.09
N THR A 16 13.48 1.18 8.05
CA THR A 16 14.46 0.57 8.96
C THR A 16 13.80 0.02 10.21
N ASP A 17 12.51 0.29 10.41
CA ASP A 17 11.73 -0.26 11.49
C ASP A 17 11.36 -1.72 11.20
N ARG A 18 11.81 -2.64 12.07
CA ARG A 18 11.54 -4.08 11.96
C ARG A 18 10.05 -4.42 12.04
N ASN A 19 9.24 -3.50 12.55
CA ASN A 19 7.81 -3.65 12.69
C ASN A 19 7.01 -3.16 11.48
N VAL A 20 7.63 -2.39 10.58
CA VAL A 20 6.94 -1.82 9.42
C VAL A 20 7.53 -2.41 8.14
N PHE A 21 6.73 -3.20 7.43
CA PHE A 21 7.08 -3.69 6.12
C PHE A 21 6.55 -2.73 5.04
N ILE A 22 7.45 -2.17 4.23
CA ILE A 22 7.09 -1.27 3.13
C ILE A 22 7.46 -1.89 1.80
N LYS A 23 6.51 -1.87 0.86
CA LYS A 23 6.74 -2.28 -0.52
C LYS A 23 6.23 -1.25 -1.52
N SER A 24 7.15 -0.67 -2.26
CA SER A 24 6.86 0.25 -3.37
C SER A 24 6.83 -0.48 -4.70
N PHE A 25 5.82 -0.24 -5.51
CA PHE A 25 5.67 -0.80 -6.86
C PHE A 25 6.01 0.26 -7.90
N HIS A 26 7.14 0.07 -8.60
CA HIS A 26 7.62 0.99 -9.62
C HIS A 26 6.58 1.17 -10.73
N GLY A 27 6.01 2.38 -10.79
CA GLY A 27 4.99 2.75 -11.75
C GLY A 27 5.46 2.83 -13.20
N SER A 28 6.76 2.75 -13.54
CA SER A 28 7.23 2.80 -14.93
C SER A 28 6.90 1.54 -15.73
N LYS A 29 7.29 0.35 -15.24
CA LYS A 29 6.88 -0.93 -15.84
C LYS A 29 5.36 -1.10 -15.82
N TYR A 30 4.72 -0.71 -14.70
CA TYR A 30 3.27 -0.77 -14.54
C TYR A 30 2.52 0.19 -15.47
N ARG A 31 3.03 1.40 -15.74
CA ARG A 31 2.43 2.33 -16.72
C ARG A 31 2.47 1.76 -18.13
N ASP A 32 3.56 1.09 -18.50
CA ASP A 32 3.67 0.46 -19.81
C ASP A 32 2.68 -0.70 -19.98
N TYR A 33 2.46 -1.49 -18.93
CA TYR A 33 1.45 -2.54 -18.96
C TYR A 33 0.00 -1.97 -18.92
N LYS A 34 -0.26 -0.93 -18.13
CA LYS A 34 -1.54 -0.19 -18.13
C LYS A 34 -1.84 0.45 -19.49
N ARG A 35 -0.84 1.04 -20.16
CA ARG A 35 -0.95 1.56 -21.55
C ARG A 35 -1.30 0.47 -22.55
N ARG A 36 -0.89 -0.78 -22.29
CA ARG A 36 -1.23 -1.96 -23.09
C ARG A 36 -2.55 -2.61 -22.67
N GLY A 37 -3.35 -1.98 -21.80
CA GLY A 37 -4.69 -2.43 -21.44
C GLY A 37 -4.74 -3.67 -20.54
N ARG A 38 -3.64 -4.02 -19.86
CA ARG A 38 -3.63 -5.20 -18.97
C ARG A 38 -4.28 -4.87 -17.63
N ALA A 39 -5.48 -5.38 -17.41
CA ALA A 39 -6.22 -5.28 -16.14
C ALA A 39 -5.57 -6.08 -14.99
N ASP A 40 -4.71 -7.03 -15.34
CA ASP A 40 -4.10 -7.99 -14.39
C ASP A 40 -3.18 -7.32 -13.37
N ASP A 41 -2.65 -6.14 -13.66
CA ASP A 41 -1.66 -5.48 -12.80
C ASP A 41 -2.26 -4.84 -11.56
N ASP A 42 -3.42 -4.17 -11.70
CA ASP A 42 -4.15 -3.61 -10.57
C ASP A 42 -4.64 -4.73 -9.64
N TRP A 43 -5.00 -5.88 -10.24
CA TRP A 43 -5.38 -7.09 -9.54
C TRP A 43 -4.19 -7.75 -8.84
N ASP A 44 -3.03 -7.88 -9.50
CA ASP A 44 -1.81 -8.44 -8.92
C ASP A 44 -1.33 -7.61 -7.73
N PHE A 45 -1.32 -6.28 -7.85
CA PHE A 45 -1.02 -5.39 -6.73
C PHE A 45 -1.94 -5.66 -5.54
N ALA A 46 -3.26 -5.64 -5.78
CA ALA A 46 -4.26 -5.82 -4.73
C ALA A 46 -4.15 -7.21 -4.06
N ILE A 47 -4.00 -8.27 -4.87
CA ILE A 47 -3.87 -9.64 -4.37
C ILE A 47 -2.57 -9.83 -3.59
N ARG A 48 -1.43 -9.31 -4.08
CA ARG A 48 -0.15 -9.40 -3.36
C ARG A 48 -0.22 -8.68 -2.03
N PHE A 49 -0.77 -7.46 -2.02
CA PHE A 49 -0.99 -6.70 -0.79
C PHE A 49 -1.80 -7.51 0.23
N LEU A 50 -2.99 -7.98 -0.15
CA LEU A 50 -3.89 -8.69 0.75
C LEU A 50 -3.31 -10.04 1.20
N ARG A 51 -2.64 -10.79 0.32
CA ARG A 51 -1.92 -12.02 0.68
C ARG A 51 -0.79 -11.75 1.67
N THR A 52 -0.03 -10.66 1.49
CA THR A 52 1.00 -10.27 2.45
C THR A 52 0.39 -9.90 3.80
N CYS A 53 -0.71 -9.14 3.83
CA CYS A 53 -1.42 -8.85 5.07
C CYS A 53 -1.89 -10.13 5.76
N ARG A 54 -2.47 -11.08 5.02
CA ARG A 54 -2.90 -12.36 5.61
C ARG A 54 -1.74 -13.18 6.16
N TRP A 55 -0.63 -13.25 5.44
CA TRP A 55 0.55 -14.02 5.85
C TRP A 55 1.27 -13.39 7.05
N MET A 56 1.53 -12.08 7.01
CA MET A 56 2.26 -11.39 8.07
C MET A 56 1.40 -11.08 9.29
N LYS A 57 0.07 -11.09 9.14
CA LYS A 57 -0.93 -10.75 10.16
C LYS A 57 -0.58 -9.43 10.88
N PRO A 58 -0.40 -8.31 10.15
CA PRO A 58 -0.11 -7.04 10.79
C PRO A 58 -1.33 -6.55 11.58
N ASP A 59 -1.08 -5.66 12.54
CA ASP A 59 -2.13 -4.89 13.21
C ASP A 59 -2.85 -4.00 12.18
N ARG A 60 -2.10 -3.48 11.20
CA ARG A 60 -2.66 -2.74 10.06
C ARG A 60 -2.03 -3.05 8.70
N GLY A 61 -2.91 -3.21 7.70
CA GLY A 61 -2.53 -3.17 6.29
C GLY A 61 -2.91 -1.82 5.69
N ILE A 62 -1.95 -1.12 5.09
CA ILE A 62 -2.17 0.19 4.47
C ILE A 62 -1.80 0.09 2.99
N ALA A 63 -2.77 0.34 2.11
CA ALA A 63 -2.51 0.52 0.69
C ALA A 63 -2.61 2.01 0.34
N ILE A 64 -1.54 2.57 -0.22
CA ILE A 64 -1.50 3.93 -0.75
C ILE A 64 -1.51 3.83 -2.27
N VAL A 65 -2.62 4.25 -2.88
CA VAL A 65 -2.90 4.03 -4.31
C VAL A 65 -3.30 5.32 -5.00
N ARG A 66 -2.95 5.45 -6.29
CA ARG A 66 -3.33 6.62 -7.10
C ARG A 66 -4.69 6.43 -7.74
N ASP A 67 -4.94 5.21 -8.21
CA ASP A 67 -6.09 4.88 -9.03
C ASP A 67 -7.28 4.40 -8.19
N LYS A 68 -8.46 5.01 -8.43
CA LYS A 68 -9.72 4.59 -7.82
C LYS A 68 -10.08 3.14 -8.17
N ARG A 69 -9.63 2.64 -9.33
CA ARG A 69 -9.84 1.26 -9.77
C ARG A 69 -9.17 0.26 -8.83
N VAL A 70 -7.90 0.49 -8.48
CA VAL A 70 -7.15 -0.36 -7.52
C VAL A 70 -7.85 -0.37 -6.17
N LYS A 71 -8.28 0.80 -5.67
CA LYS A 71 -9.07 0.88 -4.43
C LYS A 71 -10.34 0.04 -4.53
N GLY A 72 -11.08 0.16 -5.63
CA GLY A 72 -12.30 -0.62 -5.86
C GLY A 72 -12.04 -2.13 -5.86
N ILE A 73 -10.94 -2.58 -6.48
CA ILE A 73 -10.53 -3.99 -6.51
C ILE A 73 -10.22 -4.48 -5.09
N ILE A 74 -9.40 -3.75 -4.32
CA ILE A 74 -9.06 -4.12 -2.94
C ILE A 74 -10.33 -4.24 -2.09
N LEU A 75 -11.23 -3.27 -2.17
CA LEU A 75 -12.48 -3.30 -1.40
C LEU A 75 -13.37 -4.49 -1.78
N ARG A 76 -13.52 -4.81 -3.07
CA ARG A 76 -14.28 -6.01 -3.50
C ARG A 76 -13.64 -7.31 -3.01
N LEU A 77 -12.31 -7.40 -3.07
CA LEU A 77 -11.57 -8.56 -2.58
C LEU A 77 -11.74 -8.76 -1.08
N LEU A 78 -11.78 -7.67 -0.29
CA LEU A 78 -12.07 -7.73 1.14
C LEU A 78 -13.47 -8.29 1.43
N GLU A 79 -14.47 -8.03 0.60
CA GLU A 79 -15.82 -8.58 0.83
C GLU A 79 -15.93 -10.07 0.47
N TRP A 80 -15.19 -10.52 -0.54
CA TRP A 80 -15.38 -11.86 -1.15
C TRP A 80 -14.34 -12.88 -0.72
N GLY A 81 -13.05 -12.52 -0.73
CA GLY A 81 -11.95 -13.47 -0.55
C GLY A 81 -11.04 -13.18 0.64
N PHE A 82 -11.14 -11.97 1.21
CA PHE A 82 -10.27 -11.46 2.28
C PHE A 82 -11.05 -10.79 3.43
N ARG A 83 -12.20 -11.37 3.77
CA ARG A 83 -13.11 -10.83 4.80
C ARG A 83 -12.49 -10.75 6.18
N ASP A 84 -11.59 -11.67 6.50
CA ASP A 84 -10.76 -11.68 7.72
C ASP A 84 -9.89 -10.42 7.88
N LEU A 85 -9.62 -9.69 6.80
CA LEU A 85 -8.79 -8.48 6.79
C LEU A 85 -9.60 -7.17 6.75
N LYS A 86 -10.93 -7.23 6.62
CA LYS A 86 -11.79 -6.08 6.32
C LYS A 86 -11.58 -4.92 7.30
N ASP A 87 -11.47 -5.22 8.59
CA ASP A 87 -11.30 -4.20 9.62
C ASP A 87 -9.86 -3.75 9.80
N ARG A 88 -8.89 -4.51 9.29
CA ARG A 88 -7.44 -4.26 9.43
C ARG A 88 -6.83 -3.52 8.25
N VAL A 89 -7.48 -3.57 7.09
CA VAL A 89 -6.98 -2.98 5.86
C VAL A 89 -7.58 -1.60 5.63
N LYS A 90 -6.71 -0.64 5.31
CA LYS A 90 -7.09 0.72 4.92
C LYS A 90 -6.47 1.07 3.59
N VAL A 91 -7.27 1.74 2.76
CA VAL A 91 -6.88 2.14 1.42
C VAL A 91 -6.96 3.65 1.29
N TYR A 92 -5.79 4.27 1.21
CA TYR A 92 -5.61 5.69 1.01
C TYR A 92 -5.48 5.99 -0.48
N LEU A 93 -6.43 6.78 -0.99
CA LEU A 93 -6.36 7.30 -2.34
C LEU A 93 -5.70 8.67 -2.29
N THR A 94 -4.59 8.86 -3.00
CA THR A 94 -3.94 10.17 -3.08
C THR A 94 -3.58 10.51 -4.53
N PRO A 95 -3.90 11.72 -5.03
CA PRO A 95 -3.40 12.19 -6.31
C PRO A 95 -1.91 12.58 -6.24
N ARG A 96 -1.33 12.66 -5.03
CA ARG A 96 0.00 13.23 -4.73
C ARG A 96 1.18 12.30 -5.05
N PHE A 97 1.09 11.43 -6.04
CA PHE A 97 2.20 10.52 -6.41
C PHE A 97 3.39 11.21 -7.11
N TRP A 98 3.27 12.50 -7.41
CA TRP A 98 4.35 13.35 -7.90
C TRP A 98 5.18 13.96 -6.78
N MET A 99 4.88 13.60 -5.52
CA MET A 99 5.71 13.94 -4.37
C MET A 99 7.14 13.43 -4.56
N ASN A 100 8.09 14.24 -4.09
CA ASN A 100 9.46 13.77 -3.92
C ASN A 100 9.49 12.67 -2.84
N ARG A 101 10.65 12.04 -2.67
CA ARG A 101 10.81 10.94 -1.72
C ARG A 101 10.44 11.32 -0.29
N GLU A 102 10.95 12.45 0.19
CA GLU A 102 10.74 12.92 1.56
C GLU A 102 9.26 13.18 1.85
N ASP A 103 8.55 13.79 0.90
CA ASP A 103 7.11 14.03 1.00
C ASP A 103 6.31 12.72 1.06
N MET A 104 6.69 11.72 0.26
CA MET A 104 6.06 10.41 0.30
C MET A 104 6.34 9.68 1.62
N GLU A 105 7.57 9.77 2.14
CA GLU A 105 7.93 9.22 3.44
C GLU A 105 7.14 9.89 4.57
N ARG A 106 7.06 11.23 4.59
CA ARG A 106 6.20 11.97 5.53
C ARG A 106 4.75 11.51 5.45
N PHE A 107 4.20 11.37 4.24
CA PHE A 107 2.82 10.93 4.06
C PHE A 107 2.57 9.49 4.57
N ILE A 108 3.54 8.58 4.40
CA ILE A 108 3.45 7.23 4.95
C ILE A 108 3.47 7.26 6.48
N VAL A 109 4.35 8.06 7.08
CA VAL A 109 4.41 8.24 8.54
C VAL A 109 3.09 8.79 9.06
N GLU A 110 2.51 9.80 8.41
CA GLU A 110 1.18 10.32 8.76
C GLU A 110 0.09 9.24 8.72
N CYS A 111 0.10 8.37 7.70
CA CYS A 111 -0.83 7.26 7.59
C CYS A 111 -0.63 6.23 8.72
N LEU A 112 0.62 5.93 9.06
CA LEU A 112 0.96 5.00 10.14
C LEU A 112 0.53 5.55 11.50
N ILE A 113 0.85 6.81 11.81
CA ILE A 113 0.43 7.48 13.05
C ILE A 113 -1.10 7.48 13.15
N ARG A 114 -1.81 7.84 12.07
CA ARG A 114 -3.27 7.89 12.07
C ARG A 114 -3.90 6.53 12.38
N GLU A 115 -3.34 5.45 11.85
CA GLU A 115 -3.95 4.12 11.98
C GLU A 115 -3.47 3.32 13.20
N LEU A 116 -2.31 3.66 13.74
CA LEU A 116 -1.68 2.92 14.82
C LEU A 116 -1.52 3.72 16.11
N GLY A 117 -1.66 5.04 16.07
CA GLY A 117 -1.52 5.93 17.22
C GLY A 117 -0.09 6.38 17.53
N GLU A 118 0.93 5.80 16.88
CA GLU A 118 2.34 6.05 17.16
C GLU A 118 3.17 6.15 15.86
N ALA A 119 4.28 6.90 15.92
CA ALA A 119 5.20 7.06 14.80
C ALA A 119 6.24 5.92 14.75
N PRO A 120 6.59 5.38 13.57
CA PRO A 120 7.68 4.44 13.43
C PRO A 120 9.04 5.10 13.74
N ILE A 121 9.99 4.31 14.26
CA ILE A 121 11.26 4.81 14.83
C ILE A 121 12.16 5.48 13.78
N ALA A 122 12.15 5.01 12.52
CA ALA A 122 12.78 5.69 11.40
C ALA A 122 12.29 5.15 10.04
N MET A 123 12.17 6.03 9.06
CA MET A 123 12.15 5.68 7.64
C MET A 123 13.31 6.43 6.98
N THR A 124 14.10 5.76 6.13
CA THR A 124 15.32 6.30 5.51
C THR A 124 15.41 6.02 4.03
#